data_AF-A0A8S0V698-F1
#
_entry.id   AF-A0A8S0V698-F1
#
_cell.length_a   1.000
_cell.length_b   1.000
_cell.length_c   1.000
_cell.angle_alpha   90.00
_cell.angle_beta   90.00
_cell.angle_gamma   90.00
#
_symmetry.space_group_name_H-M   'P 1'
#
loop_
_entity.id
_entity.type
_entity.pdbx_description
1 polymer ?
#
loop_
_entity_poly.entity_id
_entity_poly.type
_entity_poly.pdbx_seq_one_letter_code
_entity_poly.pdbx_strand_id
1 'polypeptide(L)'
;MAYFLAYAVITLNTDAHNPMVRPKLSKGEFVRINTRDNAEECAPKELLEEIYDSIIKEEITIEDDPAGTSKNSKRRQEVERSRLVSILNLALPKRNFSTDSRSESEAIVKQTQAIFGNQGGKRGVFYTSHRIELIRPMVEAVGVAIAC
;
A
#
# COMPACT_ATOMS: atom_id res chain seq x y z
N MET A 1 -13.38 -17.71 9.41
CA MET A 1 -14.39 -16.96 8.61
C MET A 1 -14.28 -15.47 8.85
N ALA A 2 -14.29 -15.02 10.11
CA ALA A 2 -14.22 -13.60 10.46
C ALA A 2 -13.01 -12.86 9.85
N TYR A 3 -11.83 -13.51 9.80
CA TYR A 3 -10.63 -12.91 9.19
C TYR A 3 -10.82 -12.58 7.70
N PHE A 4 -11.29 -13.53 6.90
CA PHE A 4 -11.52 -13.33 5.46
C PHE A 4 -12.62 -12.31 5.20
N LEU A 5 -13.69 -12.35 5.99
CA LEU A 5 -14.78 -11.38 5.88
C LEU A 5 -14.32 -9.96 6.23
N ALA A 6 -13.52 -9.80 7.28
CA ALA A 6 -12.93 -8.51 7.65
C ALA A 6 -12.02 -7.97 6.55
N TYR A 7 -11.21 -8.83 5.92
CA TYR A 7 -10.39 -8.45 4.79
C TYR A 7 -11.22 -7.99 3.58
N ALA A 8 -12.31 -8.71 3.27
CA ALA A 8 -13.24 -8.34 2.20
C ALA A 8 -13.87 -6.96 2.45
N VAL A 9 -14.28 -6.69 3.69
CA VAL A 9 -14.86 -5.41 4.13
C VAL A 9 -13.86 -4.26 3.95
N ILE A 10 -12.62 -4.42 4.43
CA ILE A 10 -11.57 -3.38 4.30
C ILE A 10 -11.28 -3.11 2.82
N THR A 11 -11.12 -4.17 2.03
CA THR A 11 -10.83 -4.07 0.60
C THR A 11 -11.96 -3.33 -0.12
N LEU A 12 -13.22 -3.68 0.14
CA LEU A 12 -14.38 -3.02 -0.45
C LEU A 12 -14.49 -1.56 -0.03
N ASN A 13 -14.26 -1.23 1.25
CA ASN A 13 -14.30 0.16 1.73
C ASN A 13 -13.27 1.02 0.99
N THR A 14 -12.04 0.51 0.85
CA THR A 14 -10.99 1.21 0.09
C THR A 14 -11.30 1.32 -1.39
N ASP A 15 -11.89 0.30 -2.01
CA ASP A 15 -12.29 0.34 -3.42
C ASP A 15 -13.42 1.37 -3.63
N ALA A 16 -14.48 1.31 -2.83
CA ALA A 16 -15.68 2.13 -2.97
C ALA A 16 -15.40 3.62 -2.76
N HIS A 17 -14.72 3.96 -1.66
CA HIS A 17 -14.59 5.35 -1.20
C HIS A 17 -13.29 6.05 -1.63
N ASN A 18 -12.30 5.32 -2.17
CA ASN A 18 -11.11 5.96 -2.72
C ASN A 18 -11.35 6.57 -4.11
N PRO A 19 -11.30 7.90 -4.29
CA PRO A 19 -11.59 8.55 -5.58
C PRO A 19 -10.59 8.19 -6.70
N MET A 20 -9.43 7.63 -6.35
CA MET A 20 -8.36 7.27 -7.29
C MET A 20 -8.56 5.88 -7.93
N VAL A 21 -9.45 5.04 -7.38
CA VAL A 21 -9.69 3.68 -7.87
C VAL A 21 -10.81 3.68 -8.91
N ARG A 22 -10.48 3.25 -10.14
CA ARG A 22 -11.44 3.00 -11.23
C ARG A 22 -10.93 1.85 -12.10
N PRO A 23 -11.80 0.93 -12.56
CA PRO A 23 -13.24 0.82 -12.25
C PRO A 23 -13.50 0.37 -10.81
N LYS A 24 -14.70 0.66 -10.29
CA LYS A 24 -15.13 0.23 -8.94
C LYS A 24 -15.62 -1.21 -8.98
N LEU A 25 -15.44 -1.92 -7.88
CA LEU A 25 -15.89 -3.29 -7.72
C LEU A 25 -17.43 -3.34 -7.70
N SER A 26 -18.02 -4.12 -8.61
CA SER A 26 -19.48 -4.29 -8.66
C SER A 26 -19.95 -5.31 -7.62
N LYS A 27 -21.23 -5.23 -7.21
CA LYS A 27 -21.84 -6.17 -6.25
C LYS A 27 -21.66 -7.64 -6.66
N GLY A 28 -21.97 -7.96 -7.92
CA GLY A 28 -21.86 -9.33 -8.42
C GLY A 28 -20.42 -9.84 -8.43
N GLU A 29 -19.46 -8.95 -8.67
CA GLU A 29 -18.05 -9.29 -8.64
C GLU A 29 -17.51 -9.43 -7.22
N PHE A 30 -17.94 -8.58 -6.29
CA PHE A 30 -17.64 -8.70 -4.87
C PHE A 30 -18.11 -10.06 -4.31
N VAL A 31 -19.34 -10.46 -4.61
CA VAL A 31 -19.86 -11.77 -4.20
C VAL A 31 -19.03 -12.89 -4.83
N ARG A 32 -18.75 -12.82 -6.14
CA ARG A 32 -17.98 -13.86 -6.84
C ARG A 32 -16.57 -14.04 -6.26
N ILE A 33 -15.88 -12.95 -5.95
CA ILE A 33 -14.50 -12.98 -5.44
C ILE A 33 -14.44 -13.50 -4.00
N ASN A 34 -15.47 -13.21 -3.19
CA ASN A 34 -15.50 -13.58 -1.77
C ASN A 34 -16.28 -14.88 -1.48
N THR A 35 -16.95 -15.45 -2.48
CA THR A 35 -17.52 -16.81 -2.41
C THR A 35 -16.37 -17.81 -2.51
N ARG A 36 -16.21 -18.65 -1.50
CA ARG A 36 -15.17 -19.69 -1.48
C ARG A 36 -15.76 -21.04 -1.80
N ASP A 37 -14.99 -21.88 -2.49
CA ASP A 37 -15.39 -23.25 -2.85
C ASP A 37 -15.62 -24.15 -1.63
N ASN A 38 -15.07 -23.77 -0.47
CA ASN A 38 -15.19 -24.50 0.78
C ASN A 38 -16.47 -24.07 1.52
N ALA A 39 -17.51 -24.91 1.48
CA ALA A 39 -18.82 -24.62 2.07
C ALA A 39 -18.77 -24.33 3.59
N GLU A 40 -17.83 -24.94 4.31
CA GLU A 40 -17.67 -24.71 5.76
C GLU A 40 -17.11 -23.32 6.07
N GLU A 41 -16.48 -22.64 5.09
CA GLU A 41 -15.86 -21.32 5.29
C GLU A 41 -16.53 -20.16 4.54
N CYS A 42 -17.59 -20.44 3.79
CA CYS A 42 -18.23 -19.44 2.95
C CYS A 42 -19.28 -18.64 3.72
N ALA A 43 -19.20 -17.31 3.64
CA ALA A 43 -20.30 -16.45 4.09
C ALA A 43 -21.53 -16.67 3.20
N PRO A 44 -22.75 -16.62 3.76
CA PRO A 44 -23.98 -16.61 2.96
C PRO A 44 -23.94 -15.49 1.93
N LYS A 45 -24.48 -15.75 0.73
CA LYS A 45 -24.49 -14.77 -0.35
C LYS A 45 -25.26 -13.51 0.04
N GLU A 46 -26.36 -13.70 0.75
CA GLU A 46 -27.23 -12.64 1.26
C GLU A 46 -26.46 -11.69 2.18
N LEU A 47 -25.60 -12.24 3.04
CA LEU A 47 -24.75 -11.46 3.95
C LEU A 47 -23.73 -10.62 3.19
N LEU A 48 -23.11 -11.19 2.13
CA LEU A 48 -22.16 -10.46 1.30
C LEU A 48 -22.84 -9.31 0.54
N GLU A 49 -24.07 -9.52 0.05
CA GLU A 49 -24.86 -8.49 -0.62
C GLU A 49 -25.26 -7.37 0.35
N GLU A 50 -25.68 -7.70 1.57
CA GLU A 50 -26.01 -6.73 2.62
C GLU A 50 -24.78 -5.88 3.03
N ILE A 51 -23.63 -6.54 3.25
CA ILE A 51 -22.37 -5.87 3.56
C ILE A 51 -21.98 -4.91 2.45
N TYR A 52 -22.13 -5.33 1.19
CA TYR A 52 -21.82 -4.48 0.05
C TYR A 52 -22.69 -3.22 0.05
N ASP A 53 -24.01 -3.38 0.18
CA ASP A 53 -24.92 -2.23 0.18
C ASP A 53 -24.66 -1.29 1.36
N SER A 54 -24.35 -1.84 2.54
CA SER A 54 -23.99 -1.05 3.71
C SER A 54 -22.72 -0.22 3.48
N ILE A 55 -21.66 -0.82 2.94
CA ILE A 55 -20.38 -0.14 2.73
C ILE A 55 -20.47 0.90 1.61
N ILE A 56 -21.21 0.64 0.52
CA ILE A 56 -21.41 1.66 -0.52
C ILE A 56 -22.19 2.86 0.02
N LYS A 57 -23.16 2.61 0.91
CA LYS A 57 -23.99 3.66 1.51
C LYS A 57 -23.22 4.51 2.53
N GLU A 58 -22.41 3.87 3.36
CA GLU A 58 -21.70 4.53 4.47
C GLU A 58 -20.22 4.16 4.47
N GLU A 59 -19.36 5.18 4.35
CA GLU A 59 -17.91 5.00 4.47
C GLU A 59 -17.52 4.64 5.89
N ILE A 60 -16.77 3.54 6.04
CA ILE A 60 -16.21 3.19 7.34
C ILE A 60 -15.05 4.14 7.62
N THR A 61 -15.27 5.04 8.57
CA THR A 61 -14.26 5.96 9.08
C THR A 61 -13.75 5.45 10.42
N ILE A 62 -12.43 5.50 10.62
CA ILE A 62 -11.83 5.19 11.91
C ILE A 62 -11.90 6.50 12.71
N GLU A 63 -13.01 6.67 13.42
CA GLU A 63 -13.13 7.77 14.37
C GLU A 63 -12.25 7.41 15.59
N ASP A 64 -11.25 8.23 15.90
CA ASP A 64 -10.50 8.15 17.18
C ASP A 64 -11.36 8.63 18.38
N ASP A 65 -12.62 9.02 18.15
CA ASP A 65 -13.68 9.52 19.07
C ASP A 65 -13.37 10.84 19.84
N PRO A 66 -14.33 11.66 20.30
CA PRO A 66 -15.69 11.98 19.83
C PRO A 66 -15.76 13.47 19.41
N ALA A 67 -15.59 13.79 18.13
CA ALA A 67 -15.93 15.12 17.62
C ALA A 67 -16.07 15.05 16.10
N GLY A 68 -17.29 14.81 15.64
CA GLY A 68 -17.61 14.76 14.22
C GLY A 68 -17.07 16.00 13.50
N THR A 69 -16.21 15.79 12.51
CA THR A 69 -16.02 16.78 11.44
C THR A 69 -15.54 16.08 10.18
N SER A 70 -16.52 15.71 9.37
CA SER A 70 -16.38 15.55 7.93
C SER A 70 -15.58 16.71 7.33
N LYS A 71 -14.70 16.40 6.35
CA LYS A 71 -14.01 17.29 5.39
C LYS A 71 -12.54 17.67 5.68
N ASN A 72 -11.57 16.74 5.56
CA ASN A 72 -10.20 17.14 5.15
C ASN A 72 -9.25 16.03 4.62
N SER A 73 -9.71 15.00 3.91
CA SER A 73 -8.84 13.86 3.57
C SER A 73 -7.71 14.19 2.55
N LYS A 74 -7.89 15.18 1.66
CA LYS A 74 -6.90 15.47 0.61
C LYS A 74 -5.58 16.06 1.12
N ARG A 75 -5.61 16.90 2.17
CA ARG A 75 -4.39 17.56 2.69
C ARG A 75 -3.56 16.64 3.59
N ARG A 76 -4.19 15.64 4.22
CA ARG A 76 -3.52 14.69 5.13
C ARG A 76 -2.73 13.63 4.36
N GLN A 77 -3.24 13.18 3.21
CA GLN A 77 -2.65 12.12 2.40
C GLN A 77 -1.30 12.49 1.74
N GLU A 78 -1.08 13.76 1.36
CA GLU A 78 0.18 14.20 0.78
C GLU A 78 1.31 14.30 1.82
N VAL A 79 0.96 14.70 3.05
CA VAL A 79 1.89 14.75 4.19
C VAL A 79 2.31 13.34 4.59
N GLU A 80 1.38 12.39 4.63
CA GLU A 80 1.70 10.98 4.91
C GLU A 80 2.53 10.35 3.80
N ARG A 81 2.20 10.58 2.52
CA ARG A 81 3.07 10.15 1.41
C ARG A 81 4.48 10.71 1.52
N SER A 82 4.61 12.00 1.82
CA SER A 82 5.91 12.66 2.00
C SER A 82 6.68 12.07 3.19
N ARG A 83 6.01 11.79 4.31
CA ARG A 83 6.60 11.14 5.49
C ARG A 83 7.03 9.71 5.20
N LEU A 84 6.21 8.93 4.50
CA LEU A 84 6.55 7.55 4.12
C LEU A 84 7.75 7.50 3.17
N VAL A 85 7.84 8.42 2.20
CA VAL A 85 9.00 8.55 1.32
C VAL A 85 10.28 8.89 2.10
N SER A 86 10.18 9.78 3.10
CA SER A 86 11.30 10.12 3.99
C SER A 86 11.72 8.96 4.90
N ILE A 87 10.77 8.21 5.47
CA ILE A 87 11.06 7.05 6.33
C ILE A 87 11.73 5.93 5.53
N LEU A 88 11.30 5.73 4.28
CA LEU A 88 11.84 4.68 3.41
C LEU A 88 13.12 5.09 2.66
N ASN A 89 13.67 6.29 2.91
CA ASN A 89 14.81 6.86 2.18
C ASN A 89 14.69 6.68 0.65
N LEU A 90 13.46 6.75 0.12
CA LEU A 90 13.22 6.62 -1.31
C LEU A 90 13.58 7.96 -1.96
N ALA A 91 14.75 8.03 -2.62
CA ALA A 91 15.18 9.20 -3.36
C ALA A 91 14.33 9.36 -4.64
N LEU A 92 13.12 9.90 -4.49
CA LEU A 92 12.26 10.26 -5.62
C LEU A 92 12.64 11.67 -6.10
N PRO A 93 13.10 11.85 -7.35
CA PRO A 93 13.40 13.17 -7.89
C PRO A 93 12.12 14.00 -7.96
N LYS A 94 12.06 15.07 -7.15
CA LYS A 94 10.98 16.06 -7.27
C LYS A 94 11.25 16.91 -8.51
N ARG A 95 10.66 16.49 -9.63
CA ARG A 95 10.86 17.07 -10.97
C ARG A 95 10.20 18.45 -11.05
N ASN A 96 10.97 19.49 -10.81
CA ASN A 96 10.62 20.85 -11.21
C ASN A 96 11.13 21.05 -12.65
N PHE A 97 10.22 21.34 -13.58
CA PHE A 97 10.57 21.60 -14.97
C PHE A 97 11.17 23.01 -15.11
N SER A 98 12.49 23.09 -15.17
CA SER A 98 13.20 24.22 -15.77
C SER A 98 14.38 23.69 -16.58
N THR A 99 14.69 24.38 -17.67
CA THR A 99 15.47 23.95 -18.82
C THR A 99 16.99 23.95 -18.61
N ASP A 100 17.47 23.50 -17.44
CA ASP A 100 18.90 23.43 -17.10
C ASP A 100 19.41 21.97 -16.96
N SER A 101 18.72 21.05 -17.63
CA SER A 101 18.66 19.62 -17.32
C SER A 101 19.94 18.81 -17.54
N ARG A 102 21.03 19.40 -18.03
CA ARG A 102 22.25 18.64 -18.36
C ARG A 102 23.32 18.73 -17.29
N SER A 103 23.56 19.92 -16.73
CA SER A 103 24.58 20.12 -15.69
C SER A 103 24.11 19.60 -14.32
N GLU A 104 22.84 19.84 -13.98
CA GLU A 104 22.23 19.32 -12.74
C GLU A 104 22.19 17.79 -12.74
N SER A 105 21.86 17.16 -13.87
CA SER A 105 21.85 15.69 -13.98
C SER A 105 23.23 15.07 -13.74
N GLU A 106 24.30 15.71 -14.23
CA GLU A 106 25.66 15.21 -14.01
C GLU A 106 26.11 15.36 -12.55
N ALA A 107 25.74 16.48 -11.90
CA ALA A 107 26.03 16.71 -10.49
C ALA A 107 25.32 15.70 -9.59
N ILE A 108 24.04 15.40 -9.89
CA ILE A 108 23.25 14.39 -9.17
C ILE A 108 23.87 13.00 -9.33
N VAL A 109 24.29 12.63 -10.55
CA VAL A 109 24.93 11.32 -10.80
C VAL A 109 26.25 11.19 -10.03
N LYS A 110 27.11 12.21 -10.07
CA LYS A 110 28.38 12.21 -9.32
C LYS A 110 28.17 12.12 -7.81
N GLN A 111 27.22 12.88 -7.27
CA GLN A 111 26.88 12.85 -5.86
C GLN A 111 26.33 11.48 -5.44
N THR A 112 25.47 10.89 -6.27
CA THR A 112 24.90 9.56 -6.03
C THR A 112 26.00 8.49 -6.03
N GLN A 113 26.91 8.50 -7.01
CA GLN A 113 28.02 7.56 -7.09
C GLN A 113 28.98 7.67 -5.90
N ALA A 114 29.23 8.89 -5.38
CA ALA A 114 30.06 9.10 -4.19
C ALA A 114 29.41 8.53 -2.91
N ILE A 115 28.10 8.66 -2.77
CA ILE A 115 27.35 8.12 -1.62
C ILE A 115 27.35 6.58 -1.63
N PHE A 116 27.31 5.95 -2.80
CA PHE A 116 27.41 4.50 -2.92
C PHE A 116 28.86 4.00 -2.74
N GLY A 117 29.85 4.71 -3.28
CA GLY A 117 31.27 4.36 -3.15
C GLY A 117 31.78 4.39 -1.70
N ASN A 118 31.31 5.34 -0.89
CA ASN A 118 31.71 5.45 0.52
C ASN A 118 30.98 4.48 1.48
N GLN A 119 29.93 3.79 1.01
CA GLN A 119 29.13 2.86 1.83
C GLN A 119 29.52 1.38 1.67
N GLY A 120 30.59 1.07 0.93
CA GLY A 120 31.09 -0.29 0.70
C GLY A 120 31.70 -1.01 1.92
N GLY A 121 31.40 -0.59 3.15
CA GLY A 121 32.10 -1.08 4.35
C GLY A 121 31.27 -1.29 5.61
N LYS A 122 29.93 -1.23 5.55
CA LYS A 122 29.11 -1.62 6.72
C LYS A 122 28.66 -3.05 6.54
N ARG A 123 29.39 -3.99 7.15
CA ARG A 123 28.96 -5.39 7.34
C ARG A 123 27.55 -5.35 7.94
N GLY A 124 26.55 -5.74 7.15
CA GLY A 124 25.16 -5.76 7.59
C GLY A 124 25.01 -6.62 8.85
N VAL A 125 24.22 -6.15 9.80
CA VAL A 125 23.80 -6.99 10.93
C VAL A 125 22.77 -7.97 10.38
N PHE A 126 23.14 -9.24 10.28
CA PHE A 126 22.23 -10.29 9.84
C PHE A 126 21.37 -10.74 11.03
N TYR A 127 20.06 -10.78 10.83
CA TYR A 127 19.12 -11.31 11.81
C TYR A 127 18.38 -12.51 11.21
N THR A 128 18.37 -13.63 11.92
CA THR A 128 17.66 -14.83 11.48
C THR A 128 16.23 -14.81 12.02
N SER A 129 15.25 -14.72 11.14
CA SER A 129 13.82 -14.77 11.52
C SER A 129 13.30 -16.20 11.48
N HIS A 130 12.46 -16.57 12.45
CA HIS A 130 11.85 -17.90 12.54
C HIS A 130 10.59 -18.03 11.65
N ARG A 131 10.11 -16.92 11.07
CA ARG A 131 8.95 -16.90 10.17
C ARG A 131 9.33 -16.33 8.81
N ILE A 132 10.01 -17.17 8.01
CA ILE A 132 10.54 -16.82 6.69
C ILE A 132 9.45 -16.53 5.65
N GLU A 133 8.27 -17.14 5.80
CA GLU A 133 7.16 -17.02 4.84
C GLU A 133 6.61 -15.59 4.72
N LEU A 134 6.74 -14.80 5.79
CA LEU A 134 6.21 -13.43 5.82
C LEU A 134 7.07 -12.44 5.02
N ILE A 135 8.39 -12.67 4.99
CA ILE A 135 9.35 -11.75 4.35
C ILE A 135 9.68 -12.15 2.91
N ARG A 136 9.37 -13.39 2.54
CA ARG A 136 9.70 -13.99 1.24
C ARG A 136 9.14 -13.20 0.04
N PRO A 137 7.87 -12.74 0.04
CA PRO A 137 7.36 -11.90 -1.05
C PRO A 137 8.12 -10.57 -1.22
N MET A 138 8.63 -10.02 -0.10
CA MET A 138 9.37 -8.75 -0.12
C MET A 138 10.78 -8.92 -0.67
N VAL A 139 11.42 -10.06 -0.39
CA VAL A 139 12.77 -10.39 -0.89
C VAL A 139 12.72 -10.82 -2.36
N GLU A 140 11.71 -11.61 -2.74
CA GLU A 140 11.52 -12.07 -4.12
C GLU A 140 11.16 -10.91 -5.06
N ALA A 141 10.38 -9.92 -4.60
CA ALA A 141 10.07 -8.73 -5.38
C ALA A 141 11.28 -7.82 -5.65
N VAL A 142 12.31 -7.87 -4.80
CA VAL A 142 13.57 -7.11 -4.96
C VAL A 142 14.61 -7.90 -5.77
N GLY A 143 14.45 -9.22 -5.90
CA GLY A 143 15.04 -10.05 -6.95
C GLY A 143 16.57 -10.20 -6.92
N VAL A 144 17.02 -11.36 -6.42
CA VAL A 144 18.20 -12.14 -6.85
C VAL A 144 19.52 -11.39 -7.07
N ALA A 145 20.32 -11.26 -6.02
CA ALA A 145 21.78 -11.08 -6.10
C ALA A 145 22.55 -11.89 -5.05
N ILE A 146 21.97 -12.98 -4.51
CA ILE A 146 22.62 -13.83 -3.49
C ILE A 146 22.68 -15.30 -3.95
N ALA A 147 22.94 -15.50 -5.24
CA ALA A 147 23.30 -16.82 -5.78
C ALA A 147 24.55 -16.68 -6.65
N CYS A 148 25.70 -16.56 -6.00
CA CYS A 148 27.03 -16.99 -6.45
C CYS A 148 27.76 -17.51 -5.21
#